data_AF-V9PWU9-F1
#
_entry.id   AF-V9PWU9-F1
#
_cell.length_a   1.000
_cell.length_b   1.000
_cell.length_c   1.000
_cell.angle_alpha   90.00
_cell.angle_beta   90.00
_cell.angle_gamma   90.00
#
_symmetry.space_group_name_H-M   'P 1'
#
loop_
_entity.id
_entity.type
_entity.pdbx_description
1 polymer ?
#
loop_
_entity_poly.entity_id
_entity_poly.type
_entity_poly.pdbx_seq_one_letter_code
_entity_poly.pdbx_strand_id
1 'polypeptide(L)'
;TDDILYTDLSSLSLQEREFVCPSTGKPCSCKSKSESNSNCTSEHGIATVEKIEPVSHSEIDGSTYTDKELIFPPELVLRKSNSLNLSGFGGLKWFRPLRLQHLLELKSKYTDAKFLVGNTEVGIEMRLKRIQYRVLISVTHVPELNVLHVKDDGIEIGAAVRLSDLMQVLRKVVKERAASETSSCMAFIEQLKWFAGTQIKNVASVGGNICTASPISDLNPLWMAAGA
;
A
#
# COMPACT_ATOMS: atom_id res chain seq x y z
N THR A 1 -6.58 -16.08 -15.52
CA THR A 1 -5.57 -15.58 -14.57
C THR A 1 -5.40 -16.67 -13.55
N ASP A 2 -4.20 -17.25 -13.51
CA ASP A 2 -3.95 -18.50 -12.80
C ASP A 2 -3.47 -18.19 -11.38
N ASP A 3 -4.39 -18.25 -10.42
CA ASP A 3 -4.16 -17.89 -9.01
C ASP A 3 -3.35 -18.95 -8.23
N ILE A 4 -2.91 -20.03 -8.92
CA ILE A 4 -2.16 -21.16 -8.36
C ILE A 4 -0.83 -20.72 -7.71
N LEU A 5 -0.23 -19.60 -8.14
CA LEU A 5 1.03 -19.10 -7.56
C LEU A 5 0.87 -18.51 -6.14
N TYR A 6 -0.35 -18.31 -5.65
CA TYR A 6 -0.62 -17.75 -4.32
C TYR A 6 -1.11 -18.79 -3.30
N THR A 7 -1.30 -20.05 -3.69
CA THR A 7 -1.88 -21.10 -2.84
C THR A 7 -0.88 -22.10 -2.29
N ASP A 8 0.43 -21.81 -2.32
CA ASP A 8 1.44 -22.65 -1.65
C ASP A 8 1.29 -22.56 -0.11
N LEU A 9 0.40 -23.39 0.42
CA LEU A 9 0.29 -23.76 1.82
C LEU A 9 1.59 -24.47 2.21
N SER A 10 2.56 -23.71 2.69
CA SER A 10 3.62 -24.26 3.52
C SER A 10 2.97 -25.05 4.65
N SER A 11 3.33 -26.32 4.75
CA SER A 11 2.89 -27.30 5.73
C SER A 11 3.17 -26.84 7.17
N LEU A 12 2.33 -25.93 7.67
CA LEU A 12 2.21 -25.62 9.08
C LEU A 12 1.13 -26.56 9.64
N SER A 13 1.60 -27.48 10.47
CA SER A 13 0.84 -28.44 11.26
C SER A 13 -0.52 -27.90 11.70
N LEU A 14 -1.55 -28.72 11.51
CA LEU A 14 -2.90 -28.60 12.08
C LEU A 14 -2.82 -28.56 13.62
N GLN A 15 -2.41 -27.43 14.19
CA GLN A 15 -2.72 -27.07 15.56
C GLN A 15 -3.80 -26.00 15.49
N GLU A 16 -4.93 -26.31 16.11
CA GLU A 16 -6.15 -25.52 16.31
C GLU A 16 -6.06 -24.07 15.81
N ARG A 17 -6.61 -23.81 14.61
CA ARG A 17 -6.87 -22.44 14.18
C ARG A 17 -7.91 -21.85 15.13
N GLU A 18 -7.48 -20.97 16.03
CA GLU A 18 -8.39 -20.18 16.86
C GLU A 18 -9.36 -19.43 15.94
N PHE A 19 -10.66 -19.65 16.13
CA PHE A 19 -11.70 -18.98 15.37
C PHE A 19 -11.60 -17.46 15.57
N VAL A 20 -11.48 -16.72 14.48
CA VAL A 20 -11.39 -15.25 14.50
C VAL A 20 -12.79 -14.66 14.31
N CYS A 21 -13.20 -13.79 15.23
CA CYS A 21 -14.49 -13.12 15.18
C CYS A 21 -14.63 -12.27 13.92
N PRO A 22 -15.67 -12.47 13.09
CA PRO A 22 -15.92 -11.61 11.94
C PRO A 22 -16.09 -10.14 12.34
N SER A 23 -16.68 -9.86 13.49
CA SER A 23 -16.94 -8.47 13.91
C SER A 23 -15.69 -7.72 14.41
N THR A 24 -14.68 -8.42 14.93
CA THR A 24 -13.54 -7.77 15.61
C THR A 24 -12.18 -8.12 15.01
N GLY A 25 -12.11 -9.15 14.18
CA GLY A 25 -10.85 -9.65 13.65
C GLY A 25 -9.88 -10.17 14.71
N LYS A 26 -10.39 -10.57 15.87
CA LYS A 26 -9.59 -11.16 16.96
C LYS A 26 -10.06 -12.58 17.28
N PRO A 27 -9.20 -13.46 17.82
CA PRO A 27 -9.63 -14.75 18.35
C PRO A 27 -10.82 -14.59 19.29
N CYS A 28 -11.90 -15.34 19.07
CA CYS A 28 -13.07 -15.31 19.95
C CYS A 28 -13.68 -16.69 20.19
N SER A 29 -14.27 -16.86 21.37
CA SER A 29 -14.93 -18.11 21.79
C SER A 29 -16.42 -18.17 21.42
N CYS A 30 -16.87 -17.32 20.49
CA CYS A 30 -18.27 -17.19 20.11
C CYS A 30 -18.72 -18.38 19.24
N LYS A 31 -18.90 -19.57 19.83
CA LYS A 31 -19.60 -20.68 19.16
C LYS A 31 -21.11 -20.40 19.17
N SER A 32 -21.72 -20.23 18.00
CA SER A 32 -23.16 -20.46 17.85
C SER A 32 -23.41 -21.97 17.95
N LYS A 33 -24.17 -22.39 18.96
CA LYS A 33 -24.75 -23.74 19.01
C LYS A 33 -25.83 -23.80 17.91
N SER A 34 -25.51 -24.28 16.72
CA SER A 34 -26.53 -24.76 15.80
C SER A 34 -26.78 -26.24 16.09
N GLU A 35 -28.03 -26.55 16.37
CA GLU A 35 -28.52 -27.86 16.80
C GLU A 35 -28.26 -28.94 15.74
N SER A 36 -27.80 -30.08 16.23
CA SER A 36 -27.69 -31.33 15.50
C SER A 36 -29.08 -31.86 15.14
N ASN A 37 -29.43 -31.87 13.86
CA ASN A 37 -30.43 -32.80 13.34
C ASN A 37 -29.74 -33.88 12.52
N SER A 38 -29.38 -34.95 13.24
CA SER A 38 -28.97 -36.23 12.68
C SER A 38 -30.18 -36.92 12.06
N ASN A 39 -30.16 -37.16 10.76
CA ASN A 39 -30.79 -38.33 10.18
C ASN A 39 -29.79 -38.99 9.24
N CYS A 40 -29.29 -40.14 9.69
CA CYS A 40 -28.45 -41.05 8.92
C CYS A 40 -29.32 -41.87 7.97
N THR A 41 -28.95 -41.91 6.69
CA THR A 41 -29.11 -43.11 5.87
C THR A 41 -27.81 -43.37 5.14
N SER A 42 -27.30 -44.59 5.33
CA SER A 42 -26.13 -45.17 4.70
C SER A 42 -26.32 -45.32 3.19
N GLU A 43 -25.28 -45.06 2.39
CA GLU A 43 -24.60 -46.10 1.60
C GLU A 43 -23.50 -45.57 0.64
N HIS A 44 -22.41 -46.34 0.59
CA HIS A 44 -21.41 -46.51 -0.47
C HIS A 44 -20.47 -45.36 -0.84
N GLY A 45 -19.18 -45.59 -0.55
CA GLY A 45 -18.08 -44.66 -0.78
C GLY A 45 -17.56 -44.61 -2.22
N ILE A 46 -17.08 -43.43 -2.58
CA ILE A 46 -16.04 -43.17 -3.59
C ILE A 46 -15.22 -42.00 -3.04
N ALA A 47 -13.90 -42.17 -2.96
CA ALA A 47 -12.98 -41.11 -2.55
C ALA A 47 -12.98 -40.00 -3.62
N THR A 48 -13.74 -38.93 -3.38
CA THR A 48 -13.72 -37.71 -4.15
C THR A 48 -12.74 -36.74 -3.50
N VAL A 49 -11.83 -36.21 -4.31
CA VAL A 49 -10.98 -35.06 -3.97
C VAL A 49 -11.88 -34.00 -3.34
N GLU A 50 -11.64 -33.69 -2.06
CA GLU A 50 -12.36 -32.62 -1.37
C GLU A 50 -12.18 -31.34 -2.19
N LYS A 51 -13.25 -30.96 -2.86
CA LYS A 51 -13.37 -29.68 -3.52
C LYS A 51 -13.23 -28.67 -2.40
N ILE A 52 -12.07 -28.03 -2.30
CA ILE A 52 -11.87 -26.91 -1.38
C ILE A 52 -12.83 -25.83 -1.89
N GLU A 53 -14.02 -25.80 -1.32
CA GLU A 53 -14.97 -24.74 -1.58
C GLU A 53 -14.37 -23.45 -1.01
N PRO A 54 -14.41 -22.34 -1.75
CA PRO A 54 -14.06 -21.06 -1.18
C PRO A 54 -14.96 -20.85 0.02
N VAL A 55 -14.38 -20.77 1.21
CA VAL A 55 -15.13 -20.43 2.42
C VAL A 55 -15.58 -18.98 2.24
N SER A 56 -16.81 -18.81 1.79
CA SER A 56 -17.45 -17.50 1.77
C SER A 56 -17.73 -17.13 3.22
N HIS A 57 -16.91 -16.23 3.76
CA HIS A 57 -17.16 -15.66 5.09
C HIS A 57 -18.32 -14.64 5.08
N SER A 58 -19.01 -14.46 3.96
CA SER A 58 -20.19 -13.61 3.85
C SER A 58 -21.37 -14.39 3.26
N GLU A 59 -22.40 -14.61 4.09
CA GLU A 59 -23.74 -15.06 3.67
C GLU A 59 -24.59 -13.89 3.12
N ILE A 60 -23.97 -12.78 2.75
CA ILE A 60 -24.67 -11.51 2.55
C ILE A 60 -24.93 -11.29 1.06
N ASP A 61 -26.22 -11.22 0.70
CA ASP A 61 -26.67 -10.76 -0.61
C ASP A 61 -26.17 -9.32 -0.85
N GLY A 62 -25.34 -9.17 -1.89
CA GLY A 62 -24.65 -7.93 -2.26
C GLY A 62 -25.56 -6.80 -2.75
N SER A 63 -26.87 -6.91 -2.54
CA SER A 63 -27.88 -5.88 -2.79
C SER A 63 -28.11 -4.94 -1.60
N THR A 64 -27.59 -5.26 -0.40
CA THR A 64 -27.87 -4.56 0.88
C THR A 64 -26.68 -3.80 1.48
N TYR A 65 -25.71 -3.37 0.66
CA TYR A 65 -24.48 -2.66 1.08
C TYR A 65 -24.67 -1.33 1.83
N THR A 66 -25.88 -0.90 2.16
CA THR A 66 -26.12 0.43 2.73
C THR A 66 -25.82 0.55 4.22
N ASP A 67 -25.81 -0.54 4.98
CA ASP A 67 -25.74 -0.45 6.45
C ASP A 67 -24.49 -1.07 7.10
N LYS A 68 -23.63 -1.76 6.33
CA LYS A 68 -22.45 -2.44 6.87
C LYS A 68 -21.26 -2.36 5.92
N GLU A 69 -20.16 -1.78 6.42
CA GLU A 69 -18.87 -1.77 5.73
C GLU A 69 -18.17 -3.14 5.80
N LEU A 70 -17.32 -3.43 4.82
CA LEU A 70 -16.47 -4.62 4.85
C LEU A 70 -15.43 -4.50 5.97
N ILE A 71 -15.26 -5.59 6.72
CA ILE A 71 -14.20 -5.67 7.72
C ILE A 71 -12.83 -5.77 7.05
N PHE A 72 -11.82 -5.18 7.68
CA PHE A 72 -10.45 -5.38 7.24
C PHE A 72 -9.98 -6.80 7.60
N PRO A 73 -9.35 -7.56 6.67
CA PRO A 73 -8.94 -8.94 6.93
C PRO A 73 -8.02 -9.07 8.15
N PRO A 74 -8.39 -9.87 9.16
CA PRO A 74 -7.63 -10.01 10.41
C PRO A 74 -6.18 -10.46 10.20
N GLU A 75 -5.97 -11.35 9.23
CA GLU A 75 -4.66 -11.90 8.89
C GLU A 75 -3.69 -10.81 8.42
N LEU A 76 -4.22 -9.77 7.76
CA LEU A 76 -3.41 -8.63 7.29
C LEU A 76 -3.05 -7.66 8.42
N VAL A 77 -3.86 -7.57 9.47
CA VAL A 77 -3.54 -6.77 10.67
C VAL A 77 -2.35 -7.38 11.41
N LEU A 78 -2.32 -8.71 11.52
CA LEU A 78 -1.28 -9.46 12.23
C LEU A 78 0.01 -9.63 11.41
N ARG A 79 -0.04 -9.31 10.11
CA ARG A 79 1.08 -9.53 9.19
C ARG A 79 2.24 -8.58 9.49
N LYS A 80 3.40 -9.16 9.79
CA LYS A 80 4.67 -8.43 9.85
C LYS A 80 5.17 -8.12 8.44
N SER A 81 5.64 -6.89 8.23
CA SER A 81 6.30 -6.52 6.97
C SER A 81 7.64 -7.23 6.83
N ASN A 82 7.87 -7.86 5.68
CA ASN A 82 9.13 -8.52 5.32
C ASN A 82 9.79 -7.85 4.12
N SER A 83 11.12 -7.82 4.05
CA SER A 83 11.77 -7.40 2.79
C SER A 83 11.42 -8.39 1.68
N LEU A 84 11.19 -7.89 0.46
CA LEU A 84 10.82 -8.74 -0.69
C LEU A 84 11.84 -8.60 -1.82
N ASN A 85 12.08 -9.71 -2.52
CA ASN A 85 12.86 -9.78 -3.75
C ASN A 85 12.11 -10.69 -4.73
N LEU A 86 11.55 -10.09 -5.77
CA LEU A 86 10.74 -10.76 -6.77
C LEU A 86 11.48 -10.72 -8.11
N SER A 87 11.34 -11.80 -8.88
CA SER A 87 11.82 -11.87 -10.26
C SER A 87 10.63 -12.00 -11.20
N GLY A 88 10.65 -11.25 -12.29
CA GLY A 88 9.63 -11.26 -13.34
C GLY A 88 10.21 -11.64 -14.70
N PHE A 89 9.34 -11.65 -15.71
CA PHE A 89 9.72 -11.92 -17.09
C PHE A 89 10.85 -11.00 -17.59
N GLY A 90 11.67 -11.50 -18.51
CA GLY A 90 12.77 -10.73 -19.10
C GLY A 90 13.90 -10.39 -18.12
N GLY A 91 13.98 -11.09 -16.97
CA GLY A 91 15.00 -10.83 -15.96
C GLY A 91 14.73 -9.59 -15.10
N LEU A 92 13.49 -9.07 -15.10
CA LEU A 92 13.08 -7.98 -14.24
C LEU A 92 13.25 -8.37 -12.76
N LYS A 93 13.90 -7.53 -11.98
CA LYS A 93 14.01 -7.68 -10.53
C LYS A 93 13.24 -6.57 -9.84
N TRP A 94 12.47 -6.92 -8.81
CA TRP A 94 11.76 -5.97 -7.97
C TRP A 94 12.09 -6.20 -6.51
N PHE A 95 12.59 -5.16 -5.85
CA PHE A 95 12.98 -5.19 -4.45
C PHE A 95 12.08 -4.31 -3.60
N ARG A 96 11.79 -4.74 -2.36
CA ARG A 96 11.16 -3.92 -1.33
C ARG A 96 11.97 -4.00 -0.03
N PRO A 97 12.97 -3.12 0.17
CA PRO A 97 13.65 -3.00 1.44
C PRO A 97 12.74 -2.37 2.51
N LEU A 98 13.02 -2.67 3.77
CA LEU A 98 12.37 -2.07 4.95
C LEU A 98 13.29 -1.16 5.77
N ARG A 99 14.57 -1.09 5.39
CA ARG A 99 15.61 -0.31 6.09
C ARG A 99 16.35 0.53 5.08
N LEU A 100 16.70 1.77 5.46
CA LEU A 100 17.45 2.67 4.61
C LEU A 100 18.78 2.07 4.18
N GLN A 101 19.50 1.42 5.09
CA GLN A 101 20.79 0.78 4.79
C GLN A 101 20.68 -0.23 3.64
N HIS A 102 19.67 -1.11 3.65
CA HIS A 102 19.45 -2.09 2.57
C HIS A 102 19.07 -1.40 1.26
N LEU A 103 18.32 -0.30 1.31
CA LEU A 103 18.01 0.50 0.11
C LEU A 103 19.31 1.05 -0.52
N LEU A 104 20.21 1.61 0.30
CA LEU A 104 21.48 2.16 -0.17
C LEU A 104 22.38 1.07 -0.75
N GLU A 105 22.46 -0.09 -0.12
CA GLU A 105 23.19 -1.26 -0.64
C GLU A 105 22.64 -1.73 -2.00
N LEU A 106 21.31 -1.82 -2.12
CA LEU A 106 20.66 -2.18 -3.39
C LEU A 106 20.96 -1.15 -4.48
N LYS A 107 20.94 0.16 -4.15
CA LYS A 107 21.26 1.22 -5.11
C LYS A 107 22.73 1.21 -5.51
N SER A 108 23.64 0.91 -4.58
CA SER A 108 25.06 0.75 -4.87
C SER A 108 25.33 -0.47 -5.76
N LYS A 109 24.62 -1.57 -5.54
CA LYS A 109 24.75 -2.80 -6.33
C LYS A 109 24.13 -2.67 -7.72
N TYR A 110 23.02 -1.96 -7.83
CA TYR A 110 22.29 -1.73 -9.06
C TYR A 110 22.18 -0.23 -9.31
N THR A 111 23.25 0.36 -9.85
CA THR A 111 23.37 1.81 -10.08
C THR A 111 22.24 2.37 -10.93
N ASP A 112 21.75 1.60 -11.91
CA ASP A 112 20.67 1.99 -12.81
C ASP A 112 19.28 1.64 -12.28
N ALA A 113 19.17 1.11 -11.05
CA ALA A 113 17.88 0.78 -10.47
C ALA A 113 17.00 2.02 -10.33
N LYS A 114 15.74 1.88 -10.77
CA LYS A 114 14.73 2.93 -10.66
C LYS A 114 13.99 2.77 -9.33
N PHE A 115 13.96 3.85 -8.56
CA PHE A 115 13.15 3.91 -7.34
C PHE A 115 11.66 4.04 -7.67
N LEU A 116 10.83 3.38 -6.88
CA LEU A 116 9.40 3.30 -7.07
C LEU A 116 8.64 3.66 -5.79
N VAL A 117 7.68 4.57 -5.91
CA VAL A 117 6.66 4.81 -4.89
C VAL A 117 5.27 4.48 -5.45
N GLY A 118 4.57 5.44 -6.04
CA GLY A 118 3.24 5.25 -6.62
C GLY A 118 3.19 4.79 -8.07
N ASN A 119 4.34 4.62 -8.74
CA ASN A 119 4.44 4.22 -10.15
C ASN A 119 3.72 5.14 -11.17
N THR A 120 3.36 6.38 -10.78
CA THR A 120 2.57 7.29 -11.63
C THR A 120 3.34 7.85 -12.82
N GLU A 121 4.67 7.96 -12.75
CA GLU A 121 5.53 8.30 -13.90
C GLU A 121 6.17 7.05 -14.50
N VAL A 122 6.83 6.21 -13.68
CA VAL A 122 7.54 5.01 -14.16
C VAL A 122 6.62 4.08 -14.96
N GLY A 123 5.35 3.95 -14.56
CA GLY A 123 4.36 3.17 -15.29
C GLY A 123 4.07 3.75 -16.69
N ILE A 124 4.04 5.07 -16.83
CA ILE A 124 3.86 5.76 -18.10
C ILE A 124 5.11 5.63 -18.98
N GLU A 125 6.29 5.81 -18.40
CA GLU A 125 7.58 5.58 -19.07
C GLU A 125 7.67 4.16 -19.65
N MET A 126 7.34 3.14 -18.86
CA MET A 126 7.39 1.76 -19.30
C MET A 126 6.31 1.43 -20.33
N ARG A 127 5.07 1.89 -20.11
CA ARG A 127 3.93 1.52 -20.96
C ARG A 127 3.86 2.31 -22.26
N LEU A 128 4.01 3.64 -22.20
CA LEU A 128 3.80 4.52 -23.35
C LEU A 128 5.12 4.89 -24.02
N LYS A 129 6.18 5.15 -23.25
CA LYS A 129 7.51 5.47 -23.80
C LYS A 129 8.36 4.23 -24.08
N ARG A 130 7.85 3.03 -23.76
CA ARG A 130 8.51 1.72 -23.96
C ARG A 130 9.90 1.62 -23.31
N ILE A 131 10.13 2.37 -22.24
CA ILE A 131 11.39 2.34 -21.49
C ILE A 131 11.46 1.03 -20.69
N GLN A 132 12.58 0.32 -20.79
CA GLN A 132 12.78 -0.94 -20.07
C GLN A 132 13.68 -0.74 -18.85
N TYR A 133 13.11 -0.90 -17.66
CA TYR A 133 13.86 -0.94 -16.42
C TYR A 133 14.08 -2.39 -15.99
N ARG A 134 15.34 -2.79 -15.78
CA ARG A 134 15.68 -4.16 -15.34
C ARG A 134 15.58 -4.36 -13.84
N VAL A 135 15.77 -3.30 -13.06
CA VAL A 135 15.73 -3.34 -11.59
C VAL A 135 14.87 -2.20 -11.07
N LEU A 136 13.83 -2.56 -10.33
CA LEU A 136 12.94 -1.65 -9.64
C LEU A 136 13.09 -1.84 -8.13
N ILE A 137 13.16 -0.74 -7.38
CA ILE A 137 13.23 -0.80 -5.92
C ILE A 137 12.10 0.05 -5.35
N SER A 138 11.12 -0.59 -4.70
CA SER A 138 10.06 0.13 -3.99
C SER A 138 10.58 0.66 -2.67
N VAL A 139 10.52 1.98 -2.51
CA VAL A 139 11.00 2.69 -1.31
C VAL A 139 9.88 3.04 -0.33
N THR A 140 8.65 2.63 -0.65
CA THR A 140 7.41 2.90 0.12
C THR A 140 7.48 2.51 1.59
N HIS A 141 8.29 1.50 1.95
CA HIS A 141 8.35 0.92 3.29
C HIS A 141 9.62 1.30 4.06
N VAL A 142 10.42 2.24 3.55
CA VAL A 142 11.58 2.77 4.27
C VAL A 142 11.10 3.91 5.18
N PRO A 143 11.11 3.75 6.52
CA PRO A 143 10.48 4.70 7.43
C PRO A 143 11.03 6.12 7.31
N GLU A 144 12.34 6.26 7.14
CA GLU A 144 13.04 7.54 7.03
C GLU A 144 12.55 8.35 5.82
N LEU A 145 12.14 7.68 4.75
CA LEU A 145 11.60 8.33 3.54
C LEU A 145 10.12 8.68 3.67
N ASN A 146 9.43 8.25 4.72
CA ASN A 146 8.03 8.53 4.99
C ASN A 146 7.83 9.51 6.17
N VAL A 147 8.92 10.11 6.65
CA VAL A 147 8.87 11.14 7.69
C VAL A 147 8.07 12.34 7.21
N LEU A 148 7.23 12.89 8.07
CA LEU A 148 6.54 14.16 7.84
C LEU A 148 6.43 14.89 9.18
N HIS A 149 7.45 15.69 9.49
CA HIS A 149 7.60 16.34 10.79
C HIS A 149 7.46 17.85 10.67
N VAL A 150 6.56 18.43 11.45
CA VAL A 150 6.42 19.88 11.59
C VAL A 150 7.35 20.34 12.70
N LYS A 151 8.30 21.23 12.38
CA LYS A 151 9.28 21.83 13.28
C LYS A 151 9.03 23.33 13.39
N ASP A 152 9.73 24.01 14.30
CA ASP A 152 9.58 25.45 14.47
C ASP A 152 10.07 26.22 13.24
N ASP A 153 11.12 25.73 12.59
CA ASP A 153 11.78 26.34 11.43
C ASP A 153 11.28 25.82 10.06
N GLY A 154 10.34 24.88 10.03
CA GLY A 154 9.78 24.37 8.76
C GLY A 154 9.12 23.00 8.87
N ILE A 155 8.95 22.35 7.72
CA ILE A 155 8.40 20.99 7.64
C ILE A 155 9.44 20.09 6.98
N GLU A 156 9.86 19.04 7.69
CA GLU A 156 10.70 18.00 7.12
C GLU A 156 9.81 16.97 6.41
N ILE A 157 10.04 16.78 5.11
CA ILE A 157 9.21 15.95 4.23
C ILE A 157 10.07 14.83 3.63
N GLY A 158 9.73 13.60 3.96
CA GLY A 158 10.33 12.41 3.38
C GLY A 158 9.95 12.24 1.91
N ALA A 159 10.90 11.77 1.10
CA ALA A 159 10.72 11.65 -0.35
C ALA A 159 9.57 10.70 -0.79
N ALA A 160 9.20 9.73 0.05
CA ALA A 160 8.13 8.77 -0.21
C ALA A 160 6.75 9.20 0.36
N VAL A 161 6.65 10.36 1.02
CA VAL A 161 5.38 10.94 1.48
C VAL A 161 4.44 11.13 0.29
N ARG A 162 3.18 10.71 0.44
CA ARG A 162 2.16 10.85 -0.60
C ARG A 162 1.63 12.27 -0.64
N LEU A 163 1.23 12.74 -1.81
CA LEU A 163 0.71 14.10 -1.97
C LEU A 163 -0.59 14.31 -1.18
N SER A 164 -1.40 13.26 -0.98
CA SER A 164 -2.57 13.29 -0.09
C SER A 164 -2.18 13.62 1.35
N ASP A 165 -1.17 12.94 1.87
CA ASP A 165 -0.71 13.05 3.26
C ASP A 165 -0.07 14.42 3.49
N LEU A 166 0.74 14.88 2.53
CA LEU A 166 1.29 16.23 2.52
C LEU A 166 0.16 17.27 2.56
N MET A 167 -0.86 17.14 1.70
CA MET A 167 -1.97 18.10 1.67
C MET A 167 -2.74 18.14 3.00
N GLN A 168 -2.90 17.00 3.67
CA GLN A 168 -3.54 16.94 5.00
C GLN A 168 -2.71 17.70 6.04
N VAL A 169 -1.39 17.49 6.08
CA VAL A 169 -0.50 18.16 7.04
C VAL A 169 -0.42 19.66 6.76
N LEU A 170 -0.29 20.08 5.50
CA LEU A 170 -0.27 21.50 5.16
C LEU A 170 -1.55 22.23 5.62
N ARG A 171 -2.72 21.62 5.42
CA ARG A 171 -4.00 22.17 5.90
C ARG A 171 -4.04 22.30 7.42
N LYS A 172 -3.51 21.30 8.13
CA LYS A 172 -3.40 21.34 9.60
C LYS A 172 -2.50 22.49 10.04
N VAL A 173 -1.32 22.63 9.44
CA VAL A 173 -0.34 23.69 9.76
C VAL A 173 -0.92 25.08 9.53
N VAL A 174 -1.60 25.31 8.39
CA VAL A 174 -2.25 26.60 8.08
C VAL A 174 -3.34 26.96 9.12
N LYS A 175 -4.01 25.96 9.71
CA LYS A 175 -5.01 26.19 10.76
C LYS A 175 -4.39 26.50 12.13
N GLU A 176 -3.22 25.95 12.40
CA GLU A 176 -2.59 25.98 13.73
C GLU A 176 -1.54 27.10 13.90
N ARG A 177 -0.95 27.59 12.81
CA ARG A 177 0.13 28.61 12.83
C ARG A 177 -0.30 29.96 12.27
N ALA A 178 0.49 30.99 12.51
CA ALA A 178 0.18 32.33 12.02
C ALA A 178 0.24 32.40 10.48
N ALA A 179 -0.58 33.27 9.88
CA ALA A 179 -0.61 33.45 8.42
C ALA A 179 0.76 33.88 7.85
N SER A 180 1.55 34.63 8.62
CA SER A 180 2.91 35.05 8.25
C SER A 180 3.89 33.90 8.12
N GLU A 181 3.64 32.77 8.78
CA GLU A 181 4.53 31.59 8.79
C GLU A 181 4.13 30.54 7.73
N THR A 182 2.95 30.68 7.12
CA THR A 182 2.31 29.60 6.35
C THR A 182 2.02 29.97 4.90
N SER A 183 2.58 31.08 4.41
CA SER A 183 2.42 31.55 3.03
C SER A 183 2.77 30.47 1.99
N SER A 184 3.92 29.80 2.14
CA SER A 184 4.33 28.70 1.26
C SER A 184 3.35 27.52 1.35
N CYS A 185 2.90 27.16 2.56
CA CYS A 185 1.94 26.08 2.77
C CYS A 185 0.62 26.35 2.02
N MET A 186 0.12 27.59 2.06
CA MET A 186 -1.08 27.99 1.33
C MET A 186 -0.91 27.87 -0.18
N ALA A 187 0.25 28.26 -0.72
CA ALA A 187 0.56 28.10 -2.15
C ALA A 187 0.56 26.63 -2.59
N PHE A 188 1.18 25.74 -1.79
CA PHE A 188 1.14 24.30 -2.05
C PHE A 188 -0.28 23.73 -1.99
N ILE A 189 -1.11 24.16 -1.04
CA ILE A 189 -2.50 23.70 -0.93
C ILE A 189 -3.30 24.11 -2.18
N GLU A 190 -3.16 25.36 -2.63
CA GLU A 190 -3.89 25.83 -3.81
C GLU A 190 -3.45 25.08 -5.06
N GLN A 191 -2.15 24.82 -5.22
CA GLN A 191 -1.68 24.04 -6.37
C GLN A 191 -2.14 22.57 -6.31
N LEU A 192 -2.05 21.92 -5.14
CA LEU A 192 -2.45 20.52 -4.95
C LEU A 192 -3.98 20.30 -5.07
N LYS A 193 -4.77 21.36 -4.91
CA LYS A 193 -6.23 21.33 -5.15
C LYS A 193 -6.53 21.00 -6.61
N TRP A 194 -5.81 21.61 -7.55
CA TRP A 194 -5.96 21.41 -8.99
C TRP A 194 -5.07 20.28 -9.55
N PHE A 195 -4.11 19.81 -8.75
CA PHE A 195 -3.24 18.70 -9.13
C PHE A 195 -4.00 17.36 -9.15
N ALA A 196 -4.22 16.83 -10.36
CA ALA A 196 -4.70 15.47 -10.65
C ALA A 196 -5.93 14.99 -9.84
N GLY A 197 -6.37 13.76 -10.11
CA GLY A 197 -7.39 13.08 -9.31
C GLY A 197 -6.86 12.64 -7.93
N THR A 198 -7.76 12.44 -6.97
CA THR A 198 -7.44 11.90 -5.63
C THR A 198 -6.67 10.57 -5.70
N GLN A 199 -7.02 9.71 -6.67
CA GLN A 199 -6.38 8.42 -6.90
C GLN A 199 -4.89 8.56 -7.18
N ILE A 200 -4.50 9.57 -7.96
CA ILE A 200 -3.09 9.88 -8.24
C ILE A 200 -2.44 10.45 -6.99
N LYS A 201 -3.08 11.40 -6.30
CA LYS A 201 -2.52 12.01 -5.08
C LYS A 201 -2.28 11.02 -3.94
N ASN A 202 -3.09 9.97 -3.84
CA ASN A 202 -2.96 8.94 -2.82
C ASN A 202 -1.74 8.01 -3.01
N VAL A 203 -1.10 8.04 -4.19
CA VAL A 203 0.06 7.18 -4.48
C VAL A 203 1.27 7.96 -4.98
N ALA A 204 1.07 9.08 -5.67
CA ALA A 204 2.13 9.98 -6.09
C ALA A 204 2.84 10.54 -4.86
N SER A 205 4.16 10.60 -4.95
CA SER A 205 5.03 11.00 -3.83
C SER A 205 5.76 12.30 -4.12
N VAL A 206 6.09 13.04 -3.07
CA VAL A 206 6.82 14.33 -3.17
C VAL A 206 8.15 14.16 -3.90
N GLY A 207 9.00 13.23 -3.47
CA GLY A 207 10.29 12.96 -4.11
C GLY A 207 10.12 12.43 -5.53
N GLY A 208 9.08 11.62 -5.80
CA GLY A 208 8.73 11.20 -7.15
C GLY A 208 8.41 12.39 -8.07
N ASN A 209 7.65 13.37 -7.61
CA ASN A 209 7.33 14.58 -8.38
C ASN A 209 8.59 15.42 -8.65
N ILE A 210 9.44 15.61 -7.64
CA ILE A 210 10.71 16.35 -7.75
C ILE A 210 11.66 15.65 -8.74
N CYS A 211 11.98 14.38 -8.51
CA CYS A 211 12.95 13.62 -9.31
C CYS A 211 12.47 13.33 -10.73
N THR A 212 11.16 13.32 -10.99
CA THR A 212 10.64 13.26 -12.38
C THR A 212 11.08 14.49 -13.17
N ALA A 213 11.27 15.64 -12.51
CA ALA A 213 11.78 16.87 -13.10
C ALA A 213 11.04 17.27 -14.39
N SER A 214 9.71 17.07 -14.41
CA SER A 214 8.88 17.47 -15.54
C SER A 214 9.00 18.98 -15.76
N PRO A 215 9.22 19.46 -17.01
CA PRO A 215 9.27 20.88 -17.33
C PRO A 215 7.99 21.64 -16.96
N ILE A 216 6.88 20.91 -16.82
CA ILE A 216 5.56 21.43 -16.45
C ILE A 216 5.14 20.96 -15.05
N SER A 217 6.10 20.61 -14.18
CA SER A 217 5.77 20.25 -12.80
C SER A 217 5.17 21.45 -12.08
N ASP A 218 3.96 21.26 -11.54
CA ASP A 218 3.27 22.27 -10.77
C ASP A 218 3.96 22.60 -9.43
N LEU A 219 4.64 21.63 -8.82
CA LEU A 219 5.19 21.78 -7.46
C LEU A 219 6.66 22.21 -7.47
N ASN A 220 7.45 21.88 -8.50
CA ASN A 220 8.86 22.23 -8.56
C ASN A 220 9.13 23.75 -8.49
N PRO A 221 8.36 24.61 -9.19
CA PRO A 221 8.49 26.05 -9.05
C PRO A 221 8.21 26.54 -7.63
N LEU A 222 7.25 25.92 -6.93
CA LEU A 222 6.93 26.28 -5.54
C LEU A 222 8.05 25.88 -4.57
N TRP A 223 8.64 24.70 -4.73
CA TRP A 223 9.80 24.28 -3.93
C TRP A 223 10.96 25.27 -4.10
N MET A 224 11.25 25.64 -5.35
CA MET A 224 12.30 26.61 -5.67
C MET A 224 12.01 28.00 -5.08
N ALA A 225 10.78 28.51 -5.23
CA ALA A 225 10.38 29.81 -4.69
C ALA A 225 10.40 29.85 -3.16
N ALA A 226 10.14 28.71 -2.50
CA ALA A 226 10.21 28.57 -1.05
C ALA A 226 11.65 28.40 -0.52
N GLY A 227 12.65 28.27 -1.39
CA GLY A 227 14.05 28.02 -0.99
C GLY A 227 14.26 26.65 -0.34
N ALA A 228 13.46 25.66 -0.75
CA ALA A 228 13.53 24.28 -0.26
C ALA A 228 14.65 23.45 -0.92
#